data_AF-A0A351Y4V4-F1
#
_entry.id   AF-A0A351Y4V4-F1
#
_cell.length_a   1.000
_cell.length_b   1.000
_cell.length_c   1.000
_cell.angle_alpha   90.00
_cell.angle_beta   90.00
_cell.angle_gamma   90.00
#
_symmetry.space_group_name_H-M   'P 1'
#
loop_
_entity.id
_entity.type
_entity.pdbx_description
1 polymer ?
#
loop_
_entity_poly.entity_id
_entity_poly.type
_entity_poly.pdbx_seq_one_letter_code
_entity_poly.pdbx_strand_id
1 'polypeptide(L)'
;MNPSSPYSASKAAADMLVKAYGRTFGIDYVISRCSNNYGPNQDNEKLIPHFIDLLRNNKVVPVYGDGLNIRDRLYVQDHCDAIREIFTQAKS
;
A
#
# COMPACT_ATOMS: atom_id res chain seq x y z
N MET A 1 -16.13 4.98 2.72
CA MET A 1 -15.25 4.00 2.06
C MET A 1 -16.14 2.88 1.56
N ASN A 2 -16.02 2.49 0.28
CA ASN A 2 -16.80 1.38 -0.30
C ASN A 2 -15.84 0.25 -0.74
N PRO A 3 -15.30 -0.53 0.22
CA PRO A 3 -14.33 -1.58 -0.05
C PRO A 3 -14.96 -2.75 -0.81
N SER A 4 -14.27 -3.27 -1.82
CA SER A 4 -14.75 -4.36 -2.67
C SER A 4 -14.20 -5.74 -2.30
N SER A 5 -13.40 -5.84 -1.25
CA SER A 5 -12.79 -7.10 -0.79
C SER A 5 -12.71 -7.17 0.74
N PRO A 6 -12.68 -8.38 1.35
CA PRO A 6 -12.49 -8.51 2.80
C PRO A 6 -11.22 -7.81 3.32
N TYR A 7 -10.13 -7.84 2.54
CA TYR A 7 -8.88 -7.14 2.86
C TYR A 7 -9.06 -5.62 2.89
N SER A 8 -9.69 -5.05 1.85
CA SER A 8 -9.93 -3.59 1.82
C SER A 8 -10.95 -3.16 2.86
N ALA A 9 -11.91 -4.02 3.20
CA ALA A 9 -12.91 -3.78 4.23
C ALA A 9 -12.29 -3.74 5.63
N SER A 10 -11.38 -4.67 5.95
CA SER A 10 -10.69 -4.66 7.24
C SER A 10 -9.81 -3.42 7.43
N LYS A 11 -9.13 -2.97 6.37
CA LYS A 11 -8.35 -1.70 6.38
C LYS A 11 -9.25 -0.48 6.58
N ALA A 12 -10.39 -0.42 5.88
CA ALA A 12 -11.38 0.64 6.07
C ALA A 12 -11.95 0.66 7.50
N ALA A 13 -12.23 -0.49 8.09
CA ALA A 13 -12.69 -0.60 9.47
C ALA A 13 -11.63 -0.12 10.46
N ALA A 14 -10.35 -0.45 10.25
CA ALA A 14 -9.26 0.01 11.10
C ALA A 14 -9.12 1.55 11.09
N ASP A 15 -9.21 2.18 9.92
CA ASP A 15 -9.21 3.65 9.81
C ASP A 15 -10.36 4.29 10.61
N MET A 16 -11.55 3.69 10.55
CA MET A 16 -12.72 4.18 11.30
C MET A 16 -12.53 4.01 12.80
N LEU A 17 -11.92 2.91 13.23
CA LEU A 17 -11.62 2.66 14.65
C LEU A 17 -10.66 3.70 15.21
N VAL A 18 -9.56 4.00 14.50
CA VAL A 18 -8.59 5.04 14.91
C VAL A 18 -9.29 6.39 15.05
N LYS A 19 -10.11 6.79 14.07
CA LYS A 19 -10.89 8.03 14.13
C LYS A 19 -11.85 8.08 15.32
N ALA A 20 -12.56 6.98 15.59
CA ALA A 20 -13.47 6.89 16.72
C ALA A 20 -12.73 7.03 18.06
N TYR A 21 -11.56 6.39 18.19
CA TYR A 21 -10.69 6.55 19.35
C TYR A 21 -10.19 7.99 19.54
N GLY A 22 -9.70 8.63 18.47
CA GLY A 22 -9.33 10.05 18.48
C GLY A 22 -10.47 10.96 18.94
N ARG A 23 -11.67 10.76 18.41
CA ARG A 23 -12.86 11.53 18.82
C ARG A 23 -13.26 11.29 20.27
N THR A 24 -13.11 10.07 20.76
CA THR A 24 -13.61 9.66 22.09
C THR A 24 -12.64 10.06 23.20
N PHE A 25 -11.34 9.92 22.95
CA PHE A 25 -10.29 10.07 23.98
C PHE A 25 -9.36 11.26 23.74
N GLY A 26 -9.56 12.02 22.66
CA GLY A 26 -8.76 13.21 22.35
C GLY A 26 -7.30 12.90 22.02
N ILE A 27 -7.02 11.71 21.50
CA ILE A 27 -5.67 11.33 21.07
C ILE A 27 -5.36 11.91 19.69
N ASP A 28 -4.13 12.35 19.51
CA ASP A 28 -3.59 12.79 18.22
C ASP A 28 -3.39 11.57 17.29
N TYR A 29 -3.79 11.71 16.03
CA TYR A 29 -3.66 10.65 15.03
C TYR A 29 -3.57 11.18 13.61
N VAL A 30 -2.89 10.43 12.75
CA VAL A 30 -2.85 10.68 11.30
C VAL A 30 -3.05 9.36 10.56
N ILE A 31 -3.81 9.38 9.47
CA ILE A 31 -4.04 8.22 8.61
C ILE A 31 -3.50 8.52 7.22
N SER A 32 -2.44 7.83 6.82
CA SER A 32 -1.94 7.84 5.44
C SER A 32 -2.43 6.62 4.68
N ARG A 33 -2.78 6.80 3.40
CA ARG A 33 -3.14 5.71 2.49
C ARG A 33 -2.25 5.80 1.26
N CYS A 34 -1.51 4.74 0.95
CA CYS A 34 -0.59 4.68 -0.17
C CYS A 34 -1.16 3.85 -1.34
N SER A 35 -0.60 4.06 -2.53
CA SER A 35 -0.79 3.19 -3.68
C SER A 35 0.15 1.96 -3.61
N ASN A 36 0.23 1.18 -4.69
CA ASN A 36 1.01 -0.06 -4.69
C ASN A 36 2.51 0.24 -4.63
N ASN A 37 3.15 -0.04 -3.49
CA ASN A 37 4.58 0.18 -3.34
C ASN A 37 5.41 -0.81 -4.19
N TYR A 38 6.56 -0.34 -4.68
CA TYR A 38 7.59 -1.18 -5.31
C TYR A 38 9.00 -0.74 -4.91
N GLY A 39 9.95 -1.68 -4.93
CA GLY A 39 11.36 -1.40 -4.64
C GLY A 39 12.10 -2.57 -3.98
N PRO A 40 13.32 -2.33 -3.47
CA PRO A 40 14.12 -3.33 -2.76
C PRO A 40 13.37 -3.96 -1.58
N ASN A 41 13.71 -5.20 -1.23
CA ASN A 41 13.11 -5.99 -0.14
C ASN A 41 11.62 -6.35 -0.32
N GLN A 42 11.06 -6.15 -1.52
CA GLN A 42 9.73 -6.63 -1.85
C GLN A 42 9.73 -8.16 -2.07
N ASP A 43 8.76 -8.85 -1.49
CA ASP A 43 8.61 -10.30 -1.64
C ASP A 43 8.45 -10.72 -3.11
N ASN A 44 9.09 -11.83 -3.49
CA ASN A 44 9.14 -12.33 -4.87
C ASN A 44 7.78 -12.79 -5.41
N GLU A 45 6.74 -12.94 -4.59
CA GLU A 45 5.37 -13.20 -5.03
C GLU A 45 4.70 -11.95 -5.64
N LYS A 46 5.24 -10.75 -5.41
CA LYS A 46 4.68 -9.51 -5.97
C LYS A 46 5.04 -9.35 -7.45
N LEU A 47 4.15 -8.69 -8.18
CA LEU A 47 4.22 -8.59 -9.64
C LEU A 47 5.62 -8.19 -10.19
N ILE A 48 6.20 -7.08 -9.71
CA ILE A 48 7.48 -6.58 -10.22
C ILE A 48 8.64 -7.55 -9.94
N PRO A 49 8.92 -7.94 -8.67
CA PRO A 49 10.02 -8.86 -8.40
C PRO A 49 9.79 -10.25 -9.03
N HIS A 50 8.55 -10.74 -9.06
CA HIS A 50 8.21 -12.00 -9.73
C HIS A 50 8.56 -11.97 -11.22
N PHE A 51 8.15 -10.90 -11.92
CA PHE A 51 8.39 -10.77 -13.35
C PHE A 51 9.89 -10.61 -13.64
N ILE A 52 10.61 -9.84 -12.82
CA ILE A 52 12.07 -9.71 -12.94
C ILE A 52 12.74 -11.08 -12.76
N ASP A 53 12.34 -11.88 -11.77
CA ASP A 53 12.88 -13.22 -11.57
C ASP A 53 12.61 -14.14 -12.76
N LEU A 54 11.37 -14.18 -13.27
CA LEU A 54 11.03 -14.99 -14.44
C LEU A 54 11.85 -14.60 -15.67
N LEU A 55 11.96 -13.31 -15.96
CA LEU A 55 12.75 -12.79 -17.09
C LEU A 55 14.23 -13.13 -16.94
N ARG A 56 14.80 -12.98 -15.74
CA ARG A 56 16.20 -13.34 -15.47
C ARG A 56 16.49 -14.83 -15.66
N ASN A 57 15.48 -15.67 -15.48
CA ASN A 57 15.57 -17.13 -15.67
C ASN A 57 15.05 -17.60 -17.04
N ASN A 58 14.81 -16.69 -18.00
CA ASN A 58 14.23 -16.99 -19.32
C ASN A 58 12.92 -17.82 -19.24
N LYS A 59 12.11 -17.59 -18.21
CA LYS A 59 10.81 -18.23 -18.02
C LYS A 59 9.70 -17.37 -18.62
N VAL A 60 8.59 -18.00 -18.97
CA VAL A 60 7.40 -17.33 -19.48
C VAL A 60 6.78 -16.46 -18.37
N VAL A 61 6.49 -15.20 -18.69
CA VAL A 61 5.83 -14.26 -17.78
C VAL A 61 4.31 -14.43 -17.90
N PRO A 62 3.60 -14.85 -16.84
CA PRO A 62 2.16 -15.02 -16.90
C PRO A 62 1.44 -13.67 -16.78
N VAL A 63 0.46 -13.43 -17.65
CA VAL A 63 -0.49 -12.32 -17.52
C VAL A 63 -1.79 -12.88 -16.98
N TYR A 64 -2.21 -12.42 -15.80
CA TYR A 64 -3.45 -12.84 -15.18
C TYR A 64 -4.62 -11.96 -15.67
N GLY A 65 -5.71 -12.60 -16.11
CA GLY A 65 -6.85 -11.91 -16.69
C GLY A 65 -6.56 -11.38 -18.09
N ASP A 66 -6.99 -10.14 -18.37
CA ASP A 66 -6.79 -9.47 -19.66
C ASP A 66 -5.53 -8.59 -19.71
N GLY A 67 -4.82 -8.45 -18.58
CA GLY A 67 -3.64 -7.58 -18.47
C GLY A 67 -3.95 -6.07 -18.45
N LEU A 68 -5.22 -5.66 -18.42
CA LEU A 68 -5.64 -4.25 -18.48
C LEU A 68 -5.77 -3.60 -17.09
N ASN A 69 -5.38 -4.31 -16.03
CA ASN A 69 -5.42 -3.80 -14.67
C ASN A 69 -4.44 -2.63 -14.47
N ILE A 70 -4.99 -1.42 -14.32
CA ILE A 70 -4.21 -0.21 -14.01
C ILE A 70 -3.98 -0.14 -12.50
N ARG A 71 -2.75 0.15 -12.10
CA ARG A 71 -2.35 0.42 -10.71
C ARG A 71 -1.39 1.60 -10.70
N ASP A 72 -1.63 2.54 -9.80
CA ASP A 72 -0.63 3.54 -9.42
C ASP A 72 0.49 2.86 -8.62
N ARG A 73 1.74 3.23 -8.91
CA ARG A 73 2.93 2.63 -8.30
C ARG A 73 3.78 3.69 -7.64
N LEU A 74 4.01 3.50 -6.35
CA LEU A 74 4.81 4.39 -5.52
C LEU A 74 6.15 3.73 -5.20
N TYR A 75 7.26 4.43 -5.40
CA TYR A 75 8.55 3.88 -5.01
C TYR A 75 8.65 3.84 -3.47
N VAL A 76 9.21 2.74 -2.94
CA VAL A 76 9.24 2.48 -1.49
C VAL A 76 9.93 3.59 -0.71
N GLN A 77 10.99 4.18 -1.25
CA GLN A 77 11.72 5.26 -0.58
C GLN A 77 10.87 6.53 -0.49
N ASP A 78 10.16 6.90 -1.56
CA ASP A 78 9.27 8.07 -1.56
C ASP A 78 8.17 7.91 -0.51
N HIS A 79 7.65 6.69 -0.35
CA HIS A 79 6.67 6.41 0.70
C HIS A 79 7.27 6.53 2.11
N CYS A 80 8.49 6.00 2.33
CA CYS A 80 9.19 6.16 3.60
C CYS A 80 9.44 7.64 3.94
N ASP A 81 9.84 8.44 2.94
CA ASP A 81 10.05 9.88 3.12
C ASP A 81 8.75 10.62 3.43
N ALA A 82 7.64 10.26 2.76
CA ALA A 82 6.32 10.81 3.08
C ALA A 82 5.85 10.44 4.50
N ILE A 83 6.08 9.21 4.95
CA ILE A 83 5.76 8.80 6.33
C ILE A 83 6.59 9.61 7.33
N ARG A 84 7.89 9.79 7.07
CA ARG A 84 8.77 10.58 7.93
C ARG A 84 8.32 12.03 8.02
N GLU A 85 7.93 12.63 6.91
CA GLU A 85 7.40 13.99 6.88
C GLU A 85 6.10 14.11 7.69
N ILE A 86 5.15 13.19 7.46
CA ILE A 86 3.91 13.12 8.23
C ILE A 86 4.20 12.99 9.72
N PHE A 87 5.11 12.10 10.11
CA PHE A 87 5.42 11.88 11.51
C PHE A 87 6.04 13.10 12.20
N THR A 88 6.81 13.91 11.47
CA THR A 88 7.54 15.06 12.04
C THR A 88 6.76 16.37 11.98
N GLN A 89 5.87 16.55 11.00
CA GLN A 89 5.21 17.83 10.75
C GLN A 89 3.68 17.80 10.83
N ALA A 90 3.05 16.62 10.76
CA ALA A 90 1.59 16.58 10.75
C ALA A 90 1.02 17.01 12.10
N LYS A 91 0.05 17.93 12.03
CA LYS A 91 -0.78 18.30 13.17
C LYS A 91 -2.09 17.53 13.07
N SER A 92 -2.55 17.01 14.21
CA SER A 92 -3.84 16.31 14.31
C SER A 92 -5.02 17.28 14.19
#